data_AF-X1M1Q9-F1
#
_entry.id   AF-X1M1Q9-F1
#
_cell.length_a   1.000
_cell.length_b   1.000
_cell.length_c   1.000
_cell.angle_alpha   90.00
_cell.angle_beta   90.00
_cell.angle_gamma   90.00
#
_symmetry.space_group_name_H-M   'P 1'
#
loop_
_entity.id
_entity.type
_entity.pdbx_description
1 polymer ?
#
loop_
_entity_poly.entity_id
_entity_poly.type
_entity_poly.pdbx_seq_one_letter_code
_entity_poly.pdbx_strand_id
1 'polypeptide(L)'
;CSTIITSERYNVANKIARGSQRITPPRGPSLTERLDAVTTHPVMGYPILIGIMLLVLFTVFTVGGYLSGFFEDVMGPIRGAFGGEIGELIGAGVFGGLIAGIAIVLPFILPFYLILTLLEDSGYLPRAAFMTDSLMHRMGIHGKAFIPFILGYGCNVPACLGCRIMETERERTIAAFVVTLVPCAAVTVVVLGLVGAFVGIHWALALYLLNLVIIFILGRVAFKVLPGESMGLIMEMPPYRKPHVRSVLKET
;
A
#
# COMPACT_ATOMS: atom_id res chain seq x y z
N CYS A 1 -55.78 -23.08 -9.84
CA CYS A 1 -55.30 -24.08 -8.85
C CYS A 1 -53.80 -24.02 -8.57
N SER A 2 -52.92 -23.90 -9.56
CA SER A 2 -51.46 -23.91 -9.35
C SER A 2 -50.95 -22.78 -8.44
N THR A 3 -51.52 -21.58 -8.54
CA THR A 3 -51.15 -20.41 -7.71
C THR A 3 -51.45 -20.61 -6.22
N ILE A 4 -52.56 -21.27 -5.91
CA ILE A 4 -52.98 -21.56 -4.53
C ILE A 4 -52.00 -22.55 -3.89
N ILE A 5 -51.67 -23.63 -4.62
CA ILE A 5 -50.70 -24.64 -4.18
C ILE A 5 -49.31 -24.04 -3.96
N THR A 6 -48.86 -23.16 -4.85
CA THR A 6 -47.58 -22.45 -4.67
C THR A 6 -47.61 -21.56 -3.43
N SER A 7 -48.70 -20.81 -3.19
CA SER A 7 -48.79 -19.93 -2.02
C SER A 7 -48.72 -20.71 -0.71
N GLU A 8 -49.40 -21.87 -0.62
CA GLU A 8 -49.39 -22.72 0.57
C GLU A 8 -48.00 -23.31 0.84
N ARG A 9 -47.28 -23.72 -0.20
CA ARG A 9 -45.89 -24.20 -0.07
C ARG A 9 -44.96 -23.12 0.46
N TYR A 10 -45.09 -21.89 -0.04
CA TYR A 10 -44.33 -20.74 0.49
C TYR A 10 -44.71 -20.44 1.94
N ASN A 11 -45.98 -20.57 2.30
CA ASN A 11 -46.46 -20.30 3.65
C ASN A 11 -45.90 -21.31 4.66
N VAL A 12 -45.91 -22.60 4.32
CA VAL A 12 -45.32 -23.67 5.13
C VAL A 12 -43.81 -23.47 5.25
N ALA A 13 -43.10 -23.17 4.16
CA ALA A 13 -41.67 -22.89 4.19
C ALA A 13 -41.34 -21.68 5.08
N ASN A 14 -42.12 -20.60 5.01
CA ASN A 14 -41.94 -19.42 5.86
C ASN A 14 -42.19 -19.74 7.34
N LYS A 15 -43.17 -20.60 7.63
CA LYS A 15 -43.50 -21.01 9.01
C LYS A 15 -42.37 -21.83 9.62
N ILE A 16 -41.79 -22.76 8.85
CA ILE A 16 -40.61 -23.54 9.27
C ILE A 16 -39.41 -22.61 9.45
N ALA A 17 -39.13 -21.73 8.48
CA ALA A 17 -38.03 -20.78 8.55
C ALA A 17 -38.12 -19.87 9.78
N ARG A 18 -39.32 -19.34 10.08
CA ARG A 18 -39.61 -18.55 11.30
C ARG A 18 -39.43 -19.34 12.59
N GLY A 19 -39.76 -20.64 12.59
CA GLY A 19 -39.55 -21.52 13.74
C GLY A 19 -38.07 -21.85 13.99
N SER A 20 -37.24 -21.86 12.93
CA SER A 20 -35.82 -22.18 13.01
C SER A 20 -34.89 -20.96 13.16
N GLN A 21 -35.40 -19.74 12.94
CA GLN A 21 -34.58 -18.52 13.01
C GLN A 21 -34.95 -17.64 14.20
N ARG A 22 -33.95 -17.13 14.90
CA ARG A 22 -34.11 -16.04 15.87
C ARG A 22 -33.74 -14.74 15.16
N ILE A 23 -34.74 -13.98 14.72
CA ILE A 23 -34.51 -12.62 14.21
C ILE A 23 -34.10 -11.76 15.39
N THR A 24 -32.80 -11.48 15.47
CA THR A 24 -32.24 -10.63 16.52
C THR A 24 -32.33 -9.19 16.02
N PRO A 25 -32.75 -8.20 16.84
CA PRO A 25 -32.71 -6.80 16.43
C PRO A 25 -31.29 -6.43 15.98
N PRO A 26 -31.13 -5.54 14.98
CA PRO A 26 -29.81 -5.12 14.53
C PRO A 26 -29.02 -4.64 15.76
N ARG A 27 -27.90 -5.32 16.04
CA ARG A 27 -26.97 -4.88 17.09
C ARG A 27 -26.57 -3.44 16.75
N GLY A 28 -26.61 -2.54 17.73
CA GLY A 28 -26.10 -1.18 17.55
C GLY A 28 -24.68 -1.22 16.99
N PRO A 29 -24.26 -0.18 16.24
CA PRO A 29 -23.04 -0.24 15.46
C PRO A 29 -21.86 -0.59 16.37
N SER A 30 -21.24 -1.73 16.09
CA SER A 30 -20.02 -2.20 16.73
C SER A 30 -18.90 -1.16 16.55
N LEU A 31 -17.89 -1.18 17.43
CA LEU A 31 -16.71 -0.31 17.27
C LEU A 31 -16.08 -0.43 15.87
N THR A 32 -16.18 -1.64 15.31
CA THR A 32 -15.80 -1.98 13.95
C THR A 32 -16.64 -1.25 12.90
N GLU A 33 -17.97 -1.26 13.00
CA GLU A 33 -18.87 -0.55 12.07
C GLU A 33 -18.74 0.98 12.19
N ARG A 34 -18.41 1.51 13.37
CA ARG A 34 -18.11 2.93 13.55
C ARG A 34 -16.79 3.33 12.89
N LEU A 35 -15.74 2.52 13.03
CA LEU A 35 -14.48 2.73 12.32
C LEU A 35 -14.69 2.63 10.81
N ASP A 36 -15.49 1.66 10.36
CA ASP A 36 -15.82 1.49 8.95
C ASP A 36 -16.50 2.74 8.39
N ALA A 37 -17.55 3.23 9.08
CA ALA A 37 -18.28 4.43 8.66
C ALA A 37 -17.40 5.69 8.58
N VAL A 38 -16.41 5.81 9.47
CA VAL A 38 -15.47 6.94 9.48
C VAL A 38 -14.42 6.81 8.38
N THR A 39 -13.88 5.61 8.17
CA THR A 39 -12.83 5.34 7.16
C THR A 39 -13.37 5.31 5.72
N THR A 40 -14.62 4.91 5.53
CA THR A 40 -15.30 4.86 4.21
C THR A 40 -16.11 6.12 3.90
N HIS A 41 -16.09 7.14 4.76
CA HIS A 41 -16.79 8.38 4.49
C HIS A 41 -16.23 9.05 3.22
N PRO A 42 -17.07 9.47 2.25
CA PRO A 42 -16.61 9.93 0.93
C PRO A 42 -15.68 11.17 0.98
N VAL A 43 -15.81 12.00 2.02
CA VAL A 43 -14.95 13.17 2.25
C VAL A 43 -13.88 12.92 3.31
N MET A 44 -14.24 12.49 4.52
CA MET A 44 -13.29 12.25 5.64
C MET A 44 -12.38 11.04 5.44
N GLY A 45 -12.75 10.07 4.60
CA GLY A 45 -11.94 8.89 4.34
C GLY A 45 -10.61 9.22 3.66
N TYR A 46 -10.58 10.15 2.70
CA TYR A 46 -9.34 10.56 2.02
C TYR A 46 -8.31 11.21 2.97
N PRO A 47 -8.66 12.19 3.83
CA PRO A 47 -7.77 12.69 4.87
C PRO A 47 -7.27 11.62 5.82
N ILE A 48 -8.12 10.69 6.25
CA ILE A 48 -7.73 9.58 7.14
C ILE A 48 -6.73 8.68 6.43
N LEU A 49 -6.95 8.39 5.15
CA LEU A 49 -6.04 7.60 4.35
C LEU A 49 -4.68 8.27 4.22
N ILE A 50 -4.66 9.56 3.88
CA ILE A 50 -3.41 10.34 3.80
C ILE A 50 -2.73 10.36 5.17
N GLY A 51 -3.48 10.57 6.25
CA GLY A 51 -2.95 10.58 7.62
C GLY A 51 -2.33 9.25 8.04
N ILE A 52 -2.99 8.12 7.75
CA ILE A 52 -2.46 6.79 8.03
C ILE A 52 -1.21 6.54 7.17
N MET A 53 -1.23 6.88 5.88
CA MET A 53 -0.05 6.71 5.01
C MET A 53 1.13 7.57 5.45
N LEU A 54 0.89 8.82 5.85
CA LEU A 54 1.92 9.68 6.42
C LEU A 54 2.47 9.12 7.73
N LEU A 55 1.60 8.57 8.59
CA LEU A 55 2.03 7.92 9.83
C LEU A 55 2.92 6.70 9.54
N VAL A 56 2.51 5.83 8.61
CA VAL A 56 3.31 4.68 8.18
C VAL A 56 4.67 5.14 7.67
N LEU A 57 4.69 6.11 6.76
CA LEU A 57 5.92 6.63 6.16
C LEU A 57 6.83 7.27 7.21
N PHE A 58 6.27 8.05 8.14
CA PHE A 58 7.00 8.64 9.25
C PHE A 58 7.60 7.58 10.19
N THR A 59 6.83 6.54 10.53
CA THR A 59 7.32 5.43 11.35
C THR A 59 8.44 4.68 10.64
N VAL A 60 8.30 4.38 9.35
CA VAL A 60 9.34 3.70 8.55
C VAL A 60 10.61 4.53 8.48
N PHE A 61 10.52 5.84 8.27
CA PHE A 61 11.71 6.70 8.25
C PHE A 61 12.39 6.80 9.61
N THR A 62 11.61 6.91 10.68
CA THR A 62 12.16 7.01 12.05
C THR A 62 12.84 5.70 12.47
N VAL A 63 12.16 4.56 12.29
CA VAL A 63 12.68 3.24 12.64
C VAL A 63 13.81 2.84 11.70
N GLY A 64 13.65 3.06 10.39
CA GLY A 64 14.64 2.75 9.38
C GLY A 64 15.91 3.58 9.53
N GLY A 65 15.80 4.86 9.88
CA GLY A 65 16.95 5.71 10.19
C GLY A 65 17.71 5.24 11.44
N TYR A 66 16.99 4.90 12.52
CA TYR A 66 17.61 4.34 13.74
C TYR A 66 18.33 3.02 13.45
N LEU A 67 17.68 2.14 12.69
CA LEU A 67 18.21 0.82 12.37
C LEU A 67 19.37 0.91 11.37
N SER A 68 19.33 1.84 10.41
CA SER A 68 20.46 2.17 9.51
C SER A 68 21.67 2.65 10.29
N GLY A 69 21.49 3.57 11.26
CA GLY A 69 22.58 4.02 12.13
C GLY A 69 23.19 2.89 12.94
N PHE A 70 22.35 2.00 13.50
CA PHE A 70 22.82 0.81 14.19
C PHE A 70 23.64 -0.13 13.28
N PHE A 71 23.21 -0.35 12.04
CA PHE A 71 23.96 -1.16 11.08
C PHE A 71 25.29 -0.50 10.69
N GLU A 72 25.34 0.81 10.53
CA GLU A 72 26.57 1.56 10.27
C GLU A 72 27.55 1.47 11.46
N ASP A 73 27.07 1.60 12.69
CA ASP A 73 27.90 1.49 13.90
C ASP A 73 28.53 0.10 14.05
N VAL A 74 27.78 -0.96 13.71
CA VAL A 74 28.26 -2.35 13.79
C VAL A 74 29.21 -2.69 12.64
N MET A 75 28.96 -2.16 11.43
CA MET A 75 29.76 -2.44 10.23
C MET A 75 30.97 -1.51 10.06
N GLY A 76 30.98 -0.35 10.72
CA GLY A 76 32.07 0.63 10.69
C GLY A 76 33.45 0.05 11.05
N PRO A 77 33.58 -0.73 12.15
CA PRO A 77 34.85 -1.37 12.52
C PRO A 77 35.35 -2.41 11.50
N ILE A 78 34.43 -3.12 10.82
CA ILE A 78 34.77 -4.12 9.79
C ILE A 78 35.31 -3.43 8.54
N ARG A 79 34.81 -2.23 8.23
CA ARG A 79 35.29 -1.39 7.12
C ARG A 79 36.73 -0.91 7.33
N GLY A 80 37.13 -0.65 8.58
CA GLY A 80 38.49 -0.27 8.97
C GLY A 80 39.51 -1.42 9.02
N ALA A 81 39.07 -2.67 8.89
CA ALA A 81 39.97 -3.84 8.92
C ALA A 81 40.65 -4.14 7.56
N PHE A 82 40.16 -3.58 6.46
CA PHE A 82 40.77 -3.70 5.13
C PHE A 82 41.79 -2.56 4.93
N GLY A 83 43.02 -2.75 5.40
CA GLY A 83 44.11 -1.77 5.26
C GLY A 83 44.87 -1.85 3.92
N GLY A 84 45.26 -0.67 3.39
CA GLY A 84 46.17 -0.48 2.25
C GLY A 84 45.55 0.31 1.08
N GLU A 85 46.32 1.17 0.39
CA GLU A 85 45.82 2.11 -0.66
C GLU A 85 45.03 1.43 -1.80
N ILE A 86 45.35 0.18 -2.14
CA ILE A 86 44.66 -0.61 -3.19
C ILE A 86 43.47 -1.41 -2.60
N GLY A 87 43.58 -1.83 -1.34
CA GLY A 87 42.52 -2.49 -0.58
C GLY A 87 41.39 -1.54 -0.17
N GLU A 88 41.71 -0.26 0.08
CA GLU A 88 40.75 0.82 0.29
C GLU A 88 39.99 1.15 -0.99
N LEU A 89 40.63 1.15 -2.18
CA LEU A 89 39.91 1.48 -3.41
C LEU A 89 38.89 0.38 -3.81
N ILE A 90 39.30 -0.90 -3.70
CA ILE A 90 38.43 -2.05 -4.03
C ILE A 90 37.44 -2.35 -2.88
N GLY A 91 37.90 -2.23 -1.64
CA GLY A 91 37.10 -2.41 -0.42
C GLY A 91 36.14 -1.27 -0.14
N ALA A 92 36.49 0.00 -0.39
CA ALA A 92 35.55 1.11 -0.26
C ALA A 92 34.58 1.20 -1.45
N GLY A 93 35.00 0.78 -2.64
CA GLY A 93 34.16 0.78 -3.85
C GLY A 93 33.11 -0.33 -3.85
N VAL A 94 33.52 -1.59 -3.94
CA VAL A 94 32.59 -2.73 -4.11
C VAL A 94 32.00 -3.15 -2.78
N PHE A 95 32.85 -3.40 -1.77
CA PHE A 95 32.36 -3.79 -0.44
C PHE A 95 31.70 -2.62 0.28
N GLY A 96 32.24 -1.41 0.17
CA GLY A 96 31.62 -0.22 0.76
C GLY A 96 30.26 0.11 0.13
N GLY A 97 30.10 -0.07 -1.19
CA GLY A 97 28.82 0.06 -1.87
C GLY A 97 27.83 -1.06 -1.52
N LEU A 98 28.28 -2.31 -1.43
CA LEU A 98 27.44 -3.45 -1.04
C LEU A 98 26.99 -3.34 0.43
N ILE A 99 27.91 -3.01 1.33
CA ILE A 99 27.64 -2.83 2.77
C ILE A 99 26.74 -1.62 2.98
N ALA A 100 26.99 -0.48 2.30
CA ALA A 100 26.09 0.67 2.34
C ALA A 100 24.71 0.32 1.76
N GLY A 101 24.67 -0.44 0.67
CA GLY A 101 23.43 -0.94 0.08
C GLY A 101 22.64 -1.81 1.05
N ILE A 102 23.28 -2.77 1.72
CA ILE A 102 22.60 -3.64 2.70
C ILE A 102 22.21 -2.85 3.96
N ALA A 103 23.10 -2.00 4.46
CA ALA A 103 22.88 -1.18 5.66
C ALA A 103 21.82 -0.09 5.48
N ILE A 104 21.54 0.34 4.26
CA ILE A 104 20.49 1.33 3.98
C ILE A 104 19.21 0.64 3.47
N VAL A 105 19.30 -0.38 2.62
CA VAL A 105 18.10 -0.98 2.03
C VAL A 105 17.36 -1.87 3.02
N LEU A 106 18.07 -2.75 3.74
CA LEU A 106 17.44 -3.70 4.64
C LEU A 106 16.71 -3.01 5.81
N PRO A 107 17.30 -1.98 6.48
CA PRO A 107 16.67 -1.33 7.61
C PRO A 107 15.40 -0.55 7.29
N PHE A 108 15.20 -0.14 6.04
CA PHE A 108 13.98 0.55 5.62
C PHE A 108 12.92 -0.40 5.04
N ILE A 109 13.33 -1.48 4.35
CA ILE A 109 12.39 -2.48 3.82
C ILE A 109 11.70 -3.26 4.94
N LEU A 110 12.45 -3.67 5.98
CA LEU A 110 11.92 -4.49 7.07
C LEU A 110 10.77 -3.83 7.86
N PRO A 111 10.90 -2.59 8.39
CA PRO A 111 9.80 -1.93 9.08
C PRO A 111 8.64 -1.61 8.13
N PHE A 112 8.93 -1.34 6.86
CA PHE A 112 7.89 -1.10 5.85
C PHE A 112 7.01 -2.33 5.63
N TYR A 113 7.60 -3.50 5.43
CA TYR A 113 6.85 -4.75 5.29
C TYR A 113 6.09 -5.13 6.55
N LEU A 114 6.70 -4.95 7.73
CA LEU A 114 6.04 -5.23 9.01
C LEU A 114 4.79 -4.36 9.21
N ILE A 115 4.85 -3.08 8.83
CA ILE A 115 3.70 -2.18 8.91
C ILE A 115 2.67 -2.51 7.83
N LEU A 116 3.12 -2.88 6.63
CA LEU A 116 2.24 -3.28 5.54
C LEU A 116 1.41 -4.51 5.91
N THR A 117 2.05 -5.57 6.44
CA THR A 117 1.36 -6.80 6.88
C THR A 117 0.38 -6.51 8.00
N LEU A 118 0.72 -5.61 8.93
CA LEU A 118 -0.21 -5.15 9.97
C LEU A 118 -1.44 -4.44 9.37
N LEU A 119 -1.24 -3.59 8.36
CA LEU A 119 -2.33 -2.91 7.65
C LEU A 119 -3.19 -3.88 6.82
N GLU A 120 -2.58 -4.91 6.24
CA GLU A 120 -3.26 -5.97 5.51
C GLU A 120 -4.11 -6.85 6.44
N ASP A 121 -3.53 -7.35 7.52
CA ASP A 121 -4.19 -8.18 8.53
C ASP A 121 -5.32 -7.43 9.25
N SER A 122 -5.19 -6.11 9.41
CA SER A 122 -6.26 -5.27 9.93
C SER A 122 -7.44 -5.11 8.96
N GLY A 123 -7.27 -5.45 7.68
CA GLY A 123 -8.28 -5.23 6.64
C GLY A 123 -8.44 -3.75 6.26
N TYR A 124 -7.43 -2.92 6.50
CA TYR A 124 -7.45 -1.51 6.08
C TYR A 124 -7.15 -1.35 4.59
N LEU A 125 -6.17 -2.09 4.05
CA LEU A 125 -5.78 -2.00 2.63
C LEU A 125 -6.95 -2.27 1.66
N PRO A 126 -7.81 -3.29 1.86
CA PRO A 126 -8.98 -3.51 1.01
C PRO A 126 -9.99 -2.33 1.01
N ARG A 127 -10.19 -1.67 2.16
CA ARG A 127 -11.06 -0.48 2.25
C ARG A 127 -10.46 0.73 1.56
N ALA A 128 -9.16 0.93 1.75
CA ALA A 128 -8.41 1.98 1.12
C ALA A 128 -8.45 1.83 -0.42
N ALA A 129 -8.34 0.59 -0.92
CA ALA A 129 -8.49 0.25 -2.34
C ALA A 129 -9.91 0.51 -2.87
N PHE A 130 -10.96 0.19 -2.09
CA PHE A 130 -12.34 0.49 -2.46
C PHE A 130 -12.60 2.00 -2.56
N MET A 131 -12.15 2.77 -1.57
CA MET A 131 -12.36 4.22 -1.55
C MET A 131 -11.64 4.92 -2.70
N THR A 132 -10.46 4.43 -3.07
CA THR A 132 -9.64 4.97 -4.16
C THR A 132 -9.99 4.41 -5.54
N ASP A 133 -10.94 3.46 -5.62
CA ASP A 133 -11.36 2.84 -6.88
C ASP A 133 -11.86 3.87 -7.88
N SER A 134 -12.67 4.84 -7.44
CA SER A 134 -13.16 5.92 -8.31
C SER A 134 -12.04 6.78 -8.93
N LEU A 135 -10.94 6.97 -8.19
CA LEU A 135 -9.77 7.72 -8.67
C LEU A 135 -8.94 6.88 -9.64
N MET A 136 -8.73 5.59 -9.32
CA MET A 136 -8.00 4.67 -10.20
C MET A 136 -8.75 4.45 -11.52
N HIS A 137 -10.08 4.35 -11.48
CA HIS A 137 -10.90 4.17 -12.66
C HIS A 137 -10.82 5.38 -13.60
N ARG A 138 -10.65 6.60 -13.07
CA ARG A 138 -10.35 7.78 -13.89
C ARG A 138 -9.01 7.69 -14.61
N MET A 139 -8.01 7.03 -14.02
CA MET A 139 -6.74 6.72 -14.68
C MET A 139 -6.84 5.53 -15.64
N GLY A 140 -7.92 4.75 -15.58
CA GLY A 140 -8.16 3.55 -16.38
C GLY A 140 -7.63 2.27 -15.73
N ILE A 141 -7.37 2.26 -14.43
CA ILE A 141 -6.88 1.09 -13.70
C ILE A 141 -7.89 0.72 -12.61
N HIS A 142 -7.90 -0.55 -12.18
CA HIS A 142 -8.73 -1.01 -11.07
C HIS A 142 -8.23 -0.47 -9.72
N GLY A 143 -9.14 -0.26 -8.75
CA GLY A 143 -8.80 0.07 -7.35
C GLY A 143 -7.80 -0.89 -6.68
N LYS A 144 -7.67 -2.15 -7.13
CA LYS A 144 -6.62 -3.08 -6.66
C LYS A 144 -5.21 -2.50 -6.86
N ALA A 145 -4.99 -1.67 -7.89
CA ALA A 145 -3.70 -1.06 -8.18
C ALA A 145 -3.27 -0.01 -7.14
N PHE A 146 -4.19 0.40 -6.26
CA PHE A 146 -3.86 1.27 -5.16
C PHE A 146 -2.89 0.64 -4.15
N ILE A 147 -2.96 -0.68 -3.95
CA ILE A 147 -2.07 -1.41 -3.05
C ILE A 147 -0.60 -1.28 -3.51
N PRO A 148 -0.23 -1.66 -4.75
CA PRO A 148 1.15 -1.48 -5.23
C PRO A 148 1.51 0.01 -5.37
N PHE A 149 0.55 0.91 -5.62
CA PHE A 149 0.82 2.35 -5.66
C PHE A 149 1.28 2.91 -4.32
N ILE A 150 0.60 2.57 -3.22
CA ILE A 150 1.08 2.86 -1.86
C ILE A 150 2.45 2.19 -1.65
N LEU A 151 2.57 0.93 -2.08
CA LEU A 151 3.80 0.17 -1.87
C LEU A 151 5.02 0.90 -2.49
N GLY A 152 4.81 1.60 -3.61
CA GLY A 152 5.82 2.39 -4.32
C GLY A 152 6.36 3.57 -3.53
N TYR A 153 5.54 4.24 -2.71
CA TYR A 153 6.01 5.32 -1.83
C TYR A 153 7.04 4.84 -0.80
N GLY A 154 6.99 3.56 -0.41
CA GLY A 154 8.06 2.92 0.36
C GLY A 154 9.22 2.53 -0.54
N CYS A 155 9.02 1.48 -1.35
CA CYS A 155 10.04 0.96 -2.24
C CYS A 155 9.43 0.45 -3.56
N ASN A 156 10.00 0.90 -4.68
CA ASN A 156 9.48 0.55 -6.02
C ASN A 156 9.70 -0.93 -6.38
N VAL A 157 10.71 -1.60 -5.83
CA VAL A 157 11.01 -3.02 -6.11
C VAL A 157 9.85 -3.94 -5.67
N PRO A 158 9.46 -3.97 -4.38
CA PRO A 158 8.33 -4.79 -3.94
C PRO A 158 7.00 -4.29 -4.51
N ALA A 159 6.87 -2.99 -4.79
CA ALA A 159 5.70 -2.42 -5.45
C ALA A 159 5.47 -2.98 -6.86
N CYS A 160 6.54 -3.06 -7.66
CA CYS A 160 6.48 -3.68 -8.98
C CYS A 160 6.14 -5.18 -8.88
N LEU A 161 6.73 -5.89 -7.91
CA LEU A 161 6.40 -7.30 -7.66
C LEU A 161 4.94 -7.48 -7.23
N GLY A 162 4.42 -6.54 -6.43
CA GLY A 162 3.03 -6.48 -5.97
C GLY A 162 2.01 -6.26 -7.08
N CYS A 163 2.43 -5.74 -8.25
CA CYS A 163 1.54 -5.62 -9.42
C CYS A 163 1.05 -6.98 -9.94
N ARG A 164 1.64 -8.09 -9.50
CA ARG A 164 1.17 -9.46 -9.81
C ARG A 164 -0.27 -9.74 -9.39
N ILE A 165 -0.82 -8.96 -8.45
CA ILE A 165 -2.22 -9.08 -8.01
C ILE A 165 -3.24 -8.65 -9.08
N MET A 166 -2.78 -7.97 -10.15
CA MET A 166 -3.61 -7.66 -11.32
C MET A 166 -3.92 -8.93 -12.12
N GLU A 167 -5.17 -9.06 -12.57
CA GLU A 167 -5.67 -10.26 -13.27
C GLU A 167 -5.24 -10.30 -14.72
N THR A 168 -5.19 -9.13 -15.37
CA THR A 168 -4.75 -9.01 -16.76
C THR A 168 -3.30 -8.55 -16.85
N GLU A 169 -2.58 -9.05 -17.85
CA GLU A 169 -1.21 -8.59 -18.12
C GLU A 169 -1.18 -7.10 -18.46
N ARG A 170 -2.20 -6.60 -19.18
CA ARG A 170 -2.33 -5.17 -19.48
C ARG A 170 -2.36 -4.31 -18.22
N GLU A 171 -3.24 -4.63 -17.27
CA GLU A 171 -3.33 -3.87 -16.02
C GLU A 171 -2.05 -3.99 -15.20
N ARG A 172 -1.42 -5.17 -15.19
CA ARG A 172 -0.13 -5.39 -14.54
C ARG A 172 0.95 -4.47 -15.11
N THR A 173 1.05 -4.35 -16.43
CA THR A 173 2.04 -3.47 -17.08
C THR A 173 1.77 -2.00 -16.79
N ILE A 174 0.50 -1.55 -16.86
CA ILE A 174 0.14 -0.16 -16.56
C ILE A 174 0.42 0.16 -15.09
N ALA A 175 0.04 -0.74 -14.17
CA ALA A 175 0.29 -0.57 -12.74
C ALA A 175 1.80 -0.51 -12.44
N ALA A 176 2.61 -1.42 -13.00
CA ALA A 176 4.06 -1.40 -12.82
C ALA A 176 4.68 -0.11 -13.36
N PHE A 177 4.25 0.35 -14.54
CA PHE A 177 4.71 1.61 -15.12
C PHE A 177 4.37 2.81 -14.22
N VAL A 178 3.13 2.90 -13.75
CA VAL A 178 2.67 3.98 -12.85
C VAL A 178 3.42 3.95 -11.51
N VAL A 179 3.65 2.76 -10.95
CA VAL A 179 4.41 2.57 -9.71
C VAL A 179 5.85 3.06 -9.84
N THR A 180 6.52 2.81 -10.97
CA THR A 180 7.91 3.26 -11.15
C THR A 180 8.07 4.78 -11.18
N LEU A 181 7.00 5.52 -11.49
CA LEU A 181 6.98 6.98 -11.50
C LEU A 181 6.79 7.58 -10.09
N VAL A 182 6.40 6.77 -9.11
CA VAL A 182 6.22 7.19 -7.72
C VAL A 182 7.58 7.45 -7.09
N PRO A 183 7.79 8.62 -6.45
CA PRO A 183 9.00 8.89 -5.70
C PRO A 183 9.04 8.00 -4.46
N CYS A 184 9.90 6.99 -4.47
CA CYS A 184 10.11 6.10 -3.33
C CYS A 184 10.70 6.85 -2.12
N ALA A 185 10.82 6.16 -0.99
CA ALA A 185 11.29 6.73 0.26
C ALA A 185 12.62 7.50 0.11
N ALA A 186 13.59 6.94 -0.65
CA ALA A 186 14.88 7.57 -0.89
C ALA A 186 14.77 8.89 -1.66
N VAL A 187 14.02 8.91 -2.76
CA VAL A 187 13.78 10.14 -3.55
C VAL A 187 13.07 11.17 -2.69
N THR A 188 12.17 10.70 -1.81
CA THR A 188 11.43 11.59 -0.93
C THR A 188 12.30 12.32 0.08
N VAL A 189 13.27 11.61 0.68
CA VAL A 189 14.26 12.22 1.57
C VAL A 189 15.12 13.24 0.82
N VAL A 190 15.56 12.92 -0.40
CA VAL A 190 16.41 13.83 -1.20
C VAL A 190 15.64 15.09 -1.60
N VAL A 191 14.39 14.96 -2.06
CA VAL A 191 13.56 16.10 -2.47
C VAL A 191 13.23 16.98 -1.26
N LEU A 192 12.74 16.41 -0.17
CA LEU A 192 12.42 17.19 1.03
C LEU A 192 13.67 17.78 1.70
N GLY A 193 14.78 17.04 1.71
CA GLY A 193 16.04 17.47 2.32
C GLY A 193 16.71 18.60 1.53
N LEU A 194 16.95 18.39 0.23
CA LEU A 194 17.65 19.39 -0.59
C LEU A 194 16.72 20.54 -1.00
N VAL A 195 15.59 20.24 -1.66
CA VAL A 195 14.71 21.30 -2.16
C VAL A 195 14.08 22.06 -1.00
N GLY A 196 13.69 21.34 0.06
CA GLY A 196 13.15 21.96 1.27
C GLY A 196 14.16 22.88 1.97
N ALA A 197 15.43 22.49 2.07
CA ALA A 197 16.45 23.31 2.73
C ALA A 197 16.94 24.49 1.88
N PHE A 198 17.12 24.32 0.57
CA PHE A 198 17.73 25.34 -0.30
C PHE A 198 16.72 26.28 -0.98
N VAL A 199 15.56 25.77 -1.37
CA VAL A 199 14.56 26.54 -2.15
C VAL A 199 13.31 26.84 -1.32
N GLY A 200 13.02 25.98 -0.35
CA GLY A 200 11.90 26.10 0.58
C GLY A 200 10.87 24.99 0.41
N ILE A 201 10.16 24.69 1.50
CA ILE A 201 9.20 23.57 1.57
C ILE A 201 8.07 23.66 0.53
N HIS A 202 7.64 24.87 0.18
CA HIS A 202 6.58 25.09 -0.81
C HIS A 202 6.96 24.56 -2.20
N TRP A 203 8.23 24.67 -2.58
CA TRP A 203 8.74 24.17 -3.85
C TRP A 203 8.86 22.65 -3.87
N ALA A 204 9.27 22.06 -2.75
CA ALA A 204 9.24 20.60 -2.61
C ALA A 204 7.81 20.07 -2.80
N LEU A 205 6.82 20.66 -2.13
CA LEU A 205 5.41 20.29 -2.30
C LEU A 205 4.90 20.52 -3.73
N ALA A 206 5.33 21.59 -4.40
CA ALA A 206 4.98 21.84 -5.80
C ALA A 206 5.52 20.75 -6.74
N LEU A 207 6.75 20.26 -6.50
CA LEU A 207 7.32 19.14 -7.26
C LEU A 207 6.55 17.84 -7.06
N TYR A 208 6.09 17.55 -5.84
CA TYR A 208 5.22 16.40 -5.59
C TYR A 208 3.88 16.51 -6.29
N LEU A 209 3.26 17.70 -6.24
CA LEU A 209 2.00 17.93 -6.94
C LEU A 209 2.17 17.76 -8.44
N LEU A 210 3.26 18.30 -9.01
CA LEU A 210 3.60 18.14 -10.42
C LEU A 210 3.82 16.66 -10.78
N ASN A 211 4.58 15.92 -9.96
CA ASN A 211 4.81 14.50 -10.16
C ASN A 211 3.50 13.70 -10.13
N LEU A 212 2.60 13.98 -9.20
CA LEU A 212 1.28 13.34 -9.13
C LEU A 212 0.45 13.61 -10.38
N VAL A 213 0.49 14.83 -10.92
CA VAL A 213 -0.15 15.18 -12.20
C VAL A 213 0.47 14.41 -13.37
N ILE A 214 1.80 14.31 -13.43
CA ILE A 214 2.51 13.55 -14.46
C ILE A 214 2.13 12.06 -14.40
N ILE A 215 2.09 11.48 -13.20
CA ILE A 215 1.66 10.09 -12.97
C ILE A 215 0.24 9.89 -13.51
N PHE A 216 -0.68 10.80 -13.20
CA PHE A 216 -2.06 10.72 -13.66
C PHE A 216 -2.17 10.77 -15.20
N ILE A 217 -1.45 11.71 -15.83
CA ILE A 217 -1.45 11.87 -17.29
C ILE A 217 -0.82 10.64 -17.96
N LEU A 218 0.37 10.23 -17.52
CA LEU A 218 1.09 9.11 -18.11
C LEU A 218 0.36 7.77 -17.88
N GLY A 219 -0.26 7.57 -16.73
CA GLY A 219 -1.13 6.42 -16.47
C GLY A 219 -2.32 6.38 -17.43
N ARG A 220 -2.96 7.53 -17.67
CA ARG A 220 -4.08 7.63 -18.63
C ARG A 220 -3.65 7.39 -20.07
N VAL A 221 -2.48 7.91 -20.46
CA VAL A 221 -1.89 7.68 -21.78
C VAL A 221 -1.54 6.22 -21.96
N ALA A 222 -0.90 5.59 -20.98
CA ALA A 222 -0.60 4.15 -20.99
C ALA A 222 -1.87 3.32 -21.16
N PHE A 223 -2.94 3.67 -20.42
CA PHE A 223 -4.24 3.02 -20.62
C PHE A 223 -4.77 3.20 -22.05
N LYS A 224 -4.62 4.36 -22.68
CA LYS A 224 -5.14 4.58 -24.04
C LYS A 224 -4.31 3.88 -25.13
N VAL A 225 -3.00 3.72 -24.91
CA VAL A 225 -2.06 3.16 -25.89
C VAL A 225 -2.08 1.62 -25.86
N LEU A 226 -2.23 1.00 -24.70
CA LEU A 226 -2.23 -0.46 -24.60
C LEU A 226 -3.57 -1.05 -25.08
N PRO A 227 -3.57 -2.13 -25.89
CA PRO A 227 -4.78 -2.82 -26.36
C PRO A 227 -5.41 -3.74 -25.30
N GLY A 228 -6.73 -3.98 -25.37
CA GLY A 228 -7.53 -4.83 -24.43
C GLY A 228 -8.79 -4.14 -23.87
N GLU A 229 -9.49 -4.78 -22.93
CA GLU A 229 -10.66 -4.22 -22.24
C GLU A 229 -10.41 -4.14 -20.72
N SER A 230 -10.95 -3.11 -20.06
CA SER A 230 -10.96 -3.04 -18.59
C SER A 230 -11.97 -4.04 -18.05
N MET A 231 -11.53 -5.02 -17.27
CA MET A 231 -12.45 -5.95 -16.62
C MET A 231 -13.06 -5.27 -15.39
N GLY A 232 -14.38 -5.13 -15.37
CA GLY A 232 -15.10 -4.73 -14.16
C GLY A 232 -15.11 -5.91 -13.20
N LEU A 233 -14.25 -5.88 -12.18
CA LEU A 233 -14.23 -6.93 -11.17
C LEU A 233 -14.99 -6.51 -9.92
N ILE A 234 -15.78 -7.44 -9.38
CA ILE A 234 -16.47 -7.25 -8.11
C ILE A 234 -15.46 -7.52 -7.00
N MET A 235 -15.00 -6.47 -6.31
CA MET A 235 -14.11 -6.60 -5.18
C MET A 235 -14.89 -7.05 -3.94
N GLU A 236 -14.74 -8.30 -3.52
CA GLU A 236 -15.30 -8.76 -2.25
C GLU A 236 -14.55 -8.09 -1.08
N MET A 237 -15.26 -7.30 -0.27
CA MET A 237 -14.67 -6.57 0.84
C MET A 237 -14.59 -7.45 2.11
N PRO A 238 -13.39 -7.77 2.63
CA PRO A 238 -13.26 -8.56 3.84
C PRO A 238 -13.61 -7.73 5.09
N PRO A 239 -14.17 -8.36 6.15
CA PRO A 239 -14.47 -7.66 7.40
C PRO A 239 -13.19 -7.28 8.18
N TYR A 240 -13.27 -6.22 9.00
CA TYR A 240 -12.19 -5.82 9.92
C TYR A 240 -11.81 -7.01 10.83
N ARG A 241 -10.53 -7.36 10.88
CA ARG A 241 -9.98 -8.36 11.80
C ARG A 241 -8.90 -7.72 12.66
N LYS A 242 -8.70 -8.27 13.87
CA LYS A 242 -7.54 -7.90 14.70
C LYS A 242 -6.33 -8.66 14.16
N PRO A 243 -5.19 -7.98 13.90
CA PRO A 243 -4.00 -8.65 13.39
C PRO A 243 -3.50 -9.71 14.38
N HIS A 244 -3.21 -10.90 13.88
CA HIS A 244 -2.73 -12.01 14.70
C HIS A 244 -1.19 -11.99 14.68
N VAL A 245 -0.56 -11.75 15.83
CA VAL A 245 0.90 -11.53 15.94
C VAL A 245 1.73 -12.68 15.34
N ARG A 246 1.18 -13.91 15.33
CA ARG A 246 1.83 -15.10 14.73
C ARG A 246 1.83 -15.12 13.20
N SER A 247 0.91 -14.44 12.53
CA SER A 247 0.89 -14.31 11.06
C SER A 247 1.86 -13.23 10.60
N VAL A 248 1.84 -12.07 11.27
CA VAL A 248 2.79 -10.97 11.04
C VAL A 248 4.25 -11.45 11.10
N LEU A 249 4.59 -12.27 12.10
CA LEU A 249 5.96 -12.80 12.26
C LEU A 249 6.36 -13.90 11.25
N LYS A 250 5.38 -14.48 10.55
CA LYS A 250 5.61 -15.53 9.55
C LYS A 250 5.72 -14.98 8.13
N GLU A 251 5.09 -13.84 7.86
CA GLU A 251 5.09 -13.17 6.56
C GLU A 251 6.11 -12.03 6.44
N THR A 252 6.63 -11.53 7.57
CA THR A 252 7.79 -10.63 7.62
C THR A 252 9.08 -11.43 7.58
#